data_AF-A0A7G5GRH8-F1
#
_entry.id   AF-A0A7G5GRH8-F1
#
_cell.length_a   1.000
_cell.length_b   1.000
_cell.length_c   1.000
_cell.angle_alpha   90.00
_cell.angle_beta   90.00
_cell.angle_gamma   90.00
#
_symmetry.space_group_name_H-M   'P 1'
#
loop_
_entity.id
_entity.type
_entity.pdbx_description
1 polymer ?
#
loop_
_entity_poly.entity_id
_entity_poly.type
_entity_poly.pdbx_seq_one_letter_code
_entity_poly.pdbx_strand_id
1 'polypeptide(L)' 'MTSRFALLLSLLAPAWLLLQFRRKLAFSKQCPRCKNPYPDRTSRPRWMKGRGDWLPLKAYYCTKCRHCFYRFDR' A
#
# COMPACT_ATOMS: atom_id res chain seq x y z
N MET A 1 16.59 14.37 -36.94
CA MET A 1 15.27 13.90 -36.43
C MET A 1 15.36 13.00 -35.19
N THR A 2 16.47 13.00 -34.44
CA THR A 2 16.69 12.11 -33.28
C THR A 2 16.40 12.79 -31.93
N SER A 3 16.56 14.11 -31.83
CA SER A 3 16.47 14.85 -30.56
C SER A 3 15.05 14.92 -29.95
N ARG A 4 14.01 15.01 -30.79
CA ARG A 4 12.61 15.06 -30.32
C ARG A 4 12.10 13.73 -29.75
N PHE A 5 12.59 12.61 -30.29
CA PHE A 5 12.23 11.27 -29.81
C PHE A 5 12.86 10.95 -28.44
N ALA A 6 14.11 11.37 -28.20
CA ALA A 6 14.79 11.18 -26.93
C ALA A 6 14.13 11.94 -25.77
N LEU A 7 13.62 13.15 -26.04
CA LEU A 7 12.89 13.95 -25.05
C LEU A 7 11.52 13.33 -24.69
N LEU A 8 10.80 12.78 -25.67
CA LEU A 8 9.52 12.10 -25.44
C LEU A 8 9.68 10.81 -24.63
N LEU A 9 10.70 9.99 -24.94
CA LEU A 9 11.01 8.77 -24.19
C LEU A 9 11.41 9.06 -22.73
N SER A 10 12.17 10.13 -22.51
CA SER A 10 12.60 10.56 -21.17
C SER A 10 11.43 11.00 -20.27
N LEU A 11 10.31 11.43 -20.84
CA LEU A 11 9.10 11.82 -20.10
C LEU A 11 8.12 10.66 -19.92
N LEU A 12 8.01 9.76 -20.91
CA LEU A 12 7.08 8.63 -20.88
C LEU A 12 7.53 7.52 -19.92
N ALA A 13 8.84 7.23 -19.86
CA ALA A 13 9.40 6.21 -18.97
C ALA A 13 9.10 6.46 -17.47
N PRO A 14 9.34 7.66 -16.89
CA PRO A 14 9.02 7.91 -15.49
C PRO A 14 7.51 7.94 -15.23
N ALA A 15 6.70 8.44 -16.17
CA ALA A 15 5.25 8.40 -16.06
C ALA A 15 4.71 6.96 -15.97
N TRP A 16 5.24 6.06 -16.81
CA TRP A 16 4.89 4.64 -16.77
C TRP A 16 5.37 3.97 -15.46
N LEU A 17 6.59 4.26 -15.01
CA LEU A 17 7.12 3.76 -13.76
C LEU A 17 6.26 4.21 -12.56
N LEU A 18 5.86 5.48 -12.54
CA LEU A 18 4.96 6.04 -11.54
C LEU A 18 3.57 5.40 -11.60
N LEU A 19 3.04 5.12 -12.80
CA LEU A 19 1.75 4.41 -12.94
C LEU A 19 1.82 3.00 -12.35
N GLN A 20 2.91 2.26 -12.63
CA GLN A 20 3.12 0.93 -12.07
C GLN A 20 3.32 0.96 -10.56
N PHE A 21 4.07 1.95 -10.07
CA PHE A 21 4.19 2.21 -8.63
C PHE A 21 2.84 2.54 -8.03
N ARG A 22 2.02 3.40 -8.65
CA ARG A 22 0.67 3.71 -8.19
C ARG A 22 -0.26 2.51 -8.24
N ARG A 23 -0.10 1.58 -9.18
CA ARG A 23 -0.88 0.32 -9.22
C ARG A 23 -0.45 -0.66 -8.13
N LYS A 24 0.85 -0.78 -7.84
CA LYS A 24 1.33 -1.54 -6.67
C LYS A 24 0.92 -0.88 -5.35
N LEU A 25 0.93 0.46 -5.31
CA LEU A 25 0.54 1.28 -4.17
C LEU A 25 -0.97 1.57 -4.12
N ALA A 26 -1.74 1.16 -5.13
CA ALA A 26 -3.19 1.05 -5.09
C ALA A 26 -3.48 -0.18 -4.22
N PHE A 27 -3.10 0.00 -2.95
CA PHE A 27 -3.23 -0.88 -1.83
C PHE A 27 -4.72 -1.01 -1.56
N SER A 28 -5.41 -1.80 -2.39
CA SER A 28 -6.75 -2.29 -2.10
C SER A 28 -6.73 -2.85 -0.67
N LYS A 29 -7.71 -2.49 0.18
CA LYS A 29 -7.84 -3.01 1.56
C LYS A 29 -8.05 -4.52 1.51
N GLN A 30 -7.03 -5.27 1.14
CA GLN A 30 -7.09 -6.69 0.87
C GLN A 30 -6.15 -7.39 1.83
N CYS A 31 -6.60 -8.53 2.35
CA CYS A 31 -5.72 -9.40 3.12
C CYS A 31 -4.56 -9.87 2.24
N PRO A 32 -3.29 -9.71 2.65
CA PRO A 32 -2.14 -10.12 1.85
C PRO A 32 -2.08 -11.64 1.62
N ARG A 33 -2.73 -12.42 2.49
CA ARG A 33 -2.69 -13.89 2.46
C ARG A 33 -3.78 -14.52 1.58
N CYS A 34 -5.03 -14.06 1.73
CA CYS A 34 -6.18 -14.66 1.03
C CYS A 34 -6.87 -13.70 0.04
N LYS A 35 -6.33 -12.50 -0.15
CA LYS A 35 -6.89 -11.44 -1.00
C LYS A 35 -8.33 -11.02 -0.65
N ASN A 36 -8.82 -11.34 0.57
CA ASN A 36 -10.15 -10.91 1.02
C ASN A 36 -10.24 -9.37 0.98
N PRO A 37 -11.20 -8.78 0.23
CA PRO A 37 -11.35 -7.33 0.06
C PRO A 37 -11.92 -6.58 1.27
N TYR A 38 -12.39 -7.29 2.29
CA TYR A 38 -12.97 -6.68 3.50
C TYR A 38 -12.32 -7.24 4.77
N PRO A 39 -11.07 -6.86 5.08
CA PRO A 39 -10.46 -7.13 6.38
C PRO A 39 -11.02 -6.14 7.42
N ASP A 40 -11.40 -6.66 8.59
CA ASP A 40 -11.91 -5.88 9.71
C ASP A 40 -10.80 -5.08 10.37
N ARG A 41 -11.10 -3.84 10.77
CA ARG A 41 -10.16 -3.03 11.51
C ARG A 41 -10.13 -3.49 12.97
N THR A 42 -8.94 -3.74 13.50
CA THR A 42 -8.76 -4.11 14.90
C THR A 42 -7.97 -3.05 15.66
N SER A 43 -8.08 -3.06 16.99
CA SER A 43 -7.33 -2.16 17.86
C SER A 43 -5.84 -2.53 17.84
N ARG A 44 -4.97 -1.52 17.87
CA ARG A 44 -3.53 -1.76 18.05
C ARG A 44 -3.27 -2.30 19.45
N PRO A 45 -2.33 -3.25 19.61
CA PRO A 45 -1.94 -3.72 20.93
C PRO A 45 -1.31 -2.59 21.76
N ARG A 46 -1.51 -2.63 23.08
CA ARG A 46 -1.21 -1.53 24.02
C ARG A 46 0.26 -1.07 23.96
N TRP A 47 1.19 -2.01 23.78
CA TRP A 47 2.63 -1.73 23.66
C TRP A 47 2.98 -0.91 22.41
N MET A 48 2.19 -1.02 21.35
CA MET A 48 2.40 -0.32 20.09
C MET A 48 1.84 1.11 20.12
N LYS A 49 0.91 1.40 21.02
CA LYS A 49 0.46 2.77 21.31
C LYS A 49 1.56 3.56 22.01
N GLY A 50 2.11 3.02 23.10
CA GLY A 50 3.07 3.75 23.96
C GLY A 50 4.39 4.21 23.32
N ARG A 51 4.88 3.59 22.23
CA ARG A 51 6.12 4.00 21.52
C ARG A 51 5.90 4.36 20.04
N GLY A 52 4.68 4.18 19.52
CA GLY A 52 4.41 4.17 18.08
C GLY A 52 3.20 5.00 17.67
N ASP A 53 2.68 5.85 18.56
CA ASP A 53 1.52 6.70 18.26
C ASP A 53 1.77 7.68 17.10
N TRP A 54 3.03 8.06 16.84
CA TRP A 54 3.37 8.87 15.65
C TRP A 54 3.17 8.06 14.35
N LEU A 55 3.40 6.75 14.35
CA LEU A 55 3.29 5.99 13.11
C LEU A 55 1.81 5.76 12.75
N PRO A 56 1.35 6.15 11.55
CA PRO A 56 -0.03 5.97 11.12
C PRO A 56 -0.36 4.50 10.73
N LEU A 57 0.13 3.51 11.48
CA LEU A 57 -0.08 2.07 11.24
C LEU A 57 -1.44 1.53 11.74
N LYS A 58 -2.47 1.41 10.93
CA LYS A 58 -3.70 0.68 11.32
C LYS A 58 -3.49 -0.84 11.35
N ALA A 59 -4.06 -1.50 12.35
CA ALA A 59 -4.11 -2.96 12.44
C ALA A 59 -5.40 -3.48 11.79
N TYR A 60 -5.28 -4.57 11.03
CA TYR A 60 -6.37 -5.22 10.33
C TYR A 60 -6.36 -6.72 10.63
N TYR A 61 -7.56 -7.29 10.72
CA TYR A 61 -7.81 -8.70 10.92
C TYR A 61 -8.63 -9.25 9.76
N CYS A 62 -8.18 -10.33 9.15
CA CYS A 62 -8.96 -11.00 8.13
C CYS A 62 -9.80 -12.12 8.74
N THR A 63 -11.12 -11.99 8.74
CA THR A 63 -12.06 -13.04 9.21
C THR A 63 -11.98 -14.33 8.41
N LYS A 64 -11.66 -14.25 7.11
CA LYS A 64 -11.59 -15.43 6.22
C LYS A 64 -10.40 -16.36 6.52
N CYS A 65 -9.20 -15.80 6.73
CA CYS A 65 -7.99 -16.60 6.97
C CYS A 65 -7.38 -16.42 8.36
N ARG A 66 -8.06 -15.68 9.24
CA ARG A 66 -7.66 -15.35 10.62
C ARG A 66 -6.27 -14.70 10.72
N HIS A 67 -5.84 -14.03 9.66
CA HIS A 67 -4.52 -13.39 9.60
C HIS A 67 -4.60 -11.92 10.05
N CYS A 68 -3.81 -11.57 11.05
CA CYS A 68 -3.59 -10.19 11.50
C CYS A 68 -2.45 -9.55 10.70
N PHE A 69 -2.64 -8.32 10.22
CA PHE A 69 -1.60 -7.56 9.53
C PHE A 69 -1.73 -6.06 9.80
N TYR A 70 -0.62 -5.34 9.63
CA TYR A 70 -0.57 -3.88 9.84
C TYR A 70 -0.43 -3.17 8.50
N ARG A 71 -1.00 -1.97 8.39
CA ARG A 71 -0.89 -1.11 7.22
C ARG A 71 -0.79 0.35 7.61
N PHE A 72 0.01 1.10 6.86
CA PHE A 72 -0.03 2.56 6.94
C PHE A 72 -1.39 3.06 6.42
N ASP A 73 -2.03 3.86 7.26
CA ASP A 73 -3.14 4.71 6.90
C ASP A 73 -2.58 5.91 6.17
N ARG A 74 -3.15 6.21 4.99
CA ARG A 74 -2.71 7.30 4.13
C ARG A 74 -3.71 8.43 4.19
#